data_AF-A0A7J3B1I0-F1
#
_entry.id   AF-A0A7J3B1I0-F1
#
_cell.length_a   1.000
_cell.length_b   1.000
_cell.length_c   1.000
_cell.angle_alpha   90.00
_cell.angle_beta   90.00
_cell.angle_gamma   90.00
#
_symmetry.space_group_name_H-M   'P 1'
#
loop_
_entity.id
_entity.type
_entity.pdbx_description
1 polymer ?
#
loop_
_entity_poly.entity_id
_entity_poly.type
_entity_poly.pdbx_seq_one_letter_code
_entity_poly.pdbx_strand_id
1 'polypeptide(L)'
;PFGRSLKAMRDMELAAKVYGKDIVKLRTQALIIGGSIAAIGGALWTLYTMSLKAYTYNRVTWSFWPWAFMMLGGAGNNMGILIGTFIFSTLRSLIFAYKTALETIIPINPNWLEYILIGLIIVLIAMFRPQGMLPERSELPMRRERIEELRLKIIENLREEK
;
A
#
# COMPACT_ATOMS: atom_id res chain seq x y z
N PRO A 1 -19.57 3.13 6.69
CA PRO A 1 -18.23 2.88 7.29
C PRO A 1 -17.13 3.69 6.57
N PHE A 2 -16.19 4.28 7.33
CA PHE A 2 -15.19 5.26 6.85
C PHE A 2 -14.32 4.77 5.67
N GLY A 3 -13.83 3.52 5.73
CA GLY A 3 -13.01 2.94 4.67
C GLY A 3 -13.71 2.83 3.31
N ARG A 4 -15.03 2.54 3.29
CA ARG A 4 -15.81 2.51 2.04
C ARG A 4 -16.00 3.90 1.44
N SER A 5 -16.14 4.94 2.27
CA SER A 5 -16.22 6.32 1.81
C SER A 5 -14.90 6.79 1.20
N LEU A 6 -13.76 6.40 1.78
CA LEU A 6 -12.42 6.64 1.24
C LEU A 6 -12.20 5.95 -0.11
N LYS A 7 -12.64 4.69 -0.23
CA LYS A 7 -12.58 3.94 -1.48
C LYS A 7 -13.43 4.57 -2.57
N ALA A 8 -14.67 4.99 -2.25
CA ALA A 8 -15.53 5.70 -3.19
C ALA A 8 -14.91 7.04 -3.66
N MET A 9 -14.26 7.78 -2.75
CA MET A 9 -13.52 8.99 -3.11
C MET A 9 -12.30 8.69 -4.00
N ARG A 10 -11.59 7.59 -3.77
CA ARG A 10 -10.44 7.13 -4.58
C ARG A 10 -10.86 6.76 -6.00
N ASP A 11 -12.00 6.08 -6.15
CA ASP A 11 -12.47 5.61 -7.45
C ASP A 11 -13.09 6.74 -8.28
N MET A 12 -14.02 7.52 -7.71
CA MET A 12 -14.63 8.66 -8.42
C MET A 12 -15.18 9.72 -7.46
N GLU A 13 -14.45 10.84 -7.36
CA GLU A 13 -14.79 11.96 -6.48
C GLU A 13 -16.18 12.55 -6.79
N LEU A 14 -16.48 12.78 -8.08
CA LEU A 14 -17.76 13.34 -8.51
C LEU A 14 -18.96 12.47 -8.07
N ALA A 15 -18.85 11.15 -8.25
CA ALA A 15 -19.90 10.22 -7.86
C ALA A 15 -20.10 10.25 -6.33
N ALA A 16 -19.02 10.20 -5.55
CA ALA A 16 -19.10 10.28 -4.10
C ALA A 16 -19.81 11.57 -3.61
N LYS A 17 -19.58 12.70 -4.29
CA LYS A 17 -20.24 13.97 -3.98
C LYS A 17 -21.74 13.93 -4.24
N VAL A 18 -22.17 13.35 -5.36
CA VAL A 18 -23.60 13.19 -5.72
C VAL A 18 -24.32 12.29 -4.70
N TYR A 19 -23.63 11.28 -4.15
CA TYR A 19 -24.15 10.45 -3.05
C TYR A 19 -24.10 11.13 -1.67
N GLY A 20 -23.88 12.46 -1.62
CA GLY A 20 -23.92 13.25 -0.39
C GLY A 20 -22.70 13.09 0.51
N LYS A 21 -21.56 12.62 -0.01
CA LYS A 21 -20.30 12.57 0.75
C LYS A 21 -19.56 13.90 0.67
N ASP A 22 -19.23 14.45 1.83
CA ASP A 22 -18.34 15.59 1.93
C ASP A 22 -16.88 15.15 1.73
N ILE A 23 -16.35 15.43 0.54
CA ILE A 23 -14.99 15.08 0.15
C ILE A 23 -13.96 15.89 0.94
N VAL A 24 -14.24 17.15 1.24
CA VAL A 24 -13.31 18.02 1.96
C VAL A 24 -13.11 17.47 3.36
N LYS A 25 -14.20 17.14 4.05
CA LYS A 25 -14.14 16.52 5.38
C LYS A 25 -13.42 15.17 5.36
N LEU A 26 -13.68 14.31 4.36
CA LEU A 26 -12.99 13.02 4.22
C LEU A 26 -11.49 13.19 3.99
N ARG A 27 -11.07 14.14 3.14
CA ARG A 27 -9.67 14.44 2.86
C ARG A 27 -8.95 14.99 4.09
N THR A 28 -9.60 15.91 4.82
CA THR A 28 -9.07 16.45 6.07
C THR A 28 -8.90 15.36 7.14
N GLN A 29 -9.89 14.46 7.29
CA GLN A 29 -9.78 13.34 8.21
C GLN A 29 -8.63 12.39 7.84
N ALA A 30 -8.48 12.06 6.55
CA ALA A 30 -7.37 11.23 6.07
C ALA A 30 -6.00 11.88 6.34
N LEU A 31 -5.89 13.18 6.09
CA LEU A 31 -4.66 13.95 6.30
C LEU A 31 -4.30 14.04 7.79
N ILE A 32 -5.28 14.32 8.66
CA ILE A 32 -5.06 14.38 10.11
C ILE A 32 -4.61 13.02 10.62
N ILE A 33 -5.31 11.94 10.29
CA ILE A 33 -4.97 10.59 10.77
C ILE A 33 -3.57 10.17 10.28
N GLY A 34 -3.30 10.32 8.98
CA GLY A 34 -1.99 9.97 8.41
C GLY A 34 -0.86 10.84 8.97
N GLY A 35 -1.10 12.16 9.07
CA GLY A 35 -0.15 13.12 9.62
C GLY A 35 0.16 12.88 11.10
N SER A 36 -0.85 12.55 11.91
CA SER A 36 -0.64 12.21 13.33
C SER A 36 0.22 10.97 13.51
N ILE A 37 0.00 9.91 12.73
CA ILE A 37 0.81 8.68 12.80
C ILE A 37 2.24 8.96 12.35
N ALA A 38 2.42 9.71 11.26
CA ALA A 38 3.75 10.10 10.76
C ALA A 38 4.50 10.98 11.78
N ALA A 39 3.81 11.92 12.44
CA ALA A 39 4.39 12.78 13.46
C ALA A 39 4.84 11.98 14.69
N ILE A 40 4.03 11.03 15.15
CA ILE A 40 4.40 10.13 16.26
C ILE A 40 5.63 9.31 15.88
N GLY A 41 5.66 8.72 14.68
CA GLY A 41 6.82 7.96 14.19
C GLY A 41 8.09 8.81 14.11
N GLY A 42 7.99 10.04 13.60
CA GLY A 42 9.11 10.97 13.52
C GLY A 42 9.61 11.45 14.88
N ALA A 43 8.70 11.68 15.83
CA ALA A 43 9.04 12.05 17.20
C ALA A 43 9.79 10.90 17.91
N LEU A 44 9.27 9.67 17.81
CA LEU A 44 9.91 8.49 18.37
C LEU A 44 11.30 8.25 17.78
N TRP A 45 11.44 8.40 16.46
CA TRP A 45 12.73 8.26 15.79
C TRP A 45 13.76 9.28 16.29
N THR A 46 13.34 10.54 16.44
CA THR A 46 14.20 11.62 16.92
C THR A 46 14.67 11.36 18.36
N LEU A 47 13.77 10.88 19.21
CA LEU A 47 14.09 10.50 20.58
C LEU A 47 15.08 9.33 20.63
N TYR A 48 14.95 8.37 19.70
CA TYR A 48 15.88 7.25 19.58
C TYR A 48 17.27 7.66 19.12
N THR A 49 17.38 8.53 18.09
CA THR A 49 18.68 8.94 17.54
C THR A 49 19.37 10.02 18.37
N MET A 50 18.64 10.74 19.23
CA MET A 50 19.11 11.90 20.00
C MET A 50 19.82 12.95 19.13
N SER A 51 19.57 12.96 17.83
CA SER A 51 20.29 13.82 16.87
C SER A 51 19.40 14.19 15.70
N LEU A 52 19.38 15.50 15.41
CA LEU A 52 18.64 16.11 14.31
C LEU A 52 19.64 16.73 13.33
N LYS A 53 19.96 15.99 12.26
CA LYS A 53 20.82 16.48 11.18
C LYS A 53 20.08 16.39 9.86
N ALA A 54 20.03 17.49 9.10
CA ALA A 54 19.31 17.55 7.82
C ALA A 54 19.75 16.45 6.83
N TYR A 55 21.04 16.09 6.85
CA TYR A 55 21.60 15.04 5.99
C TYR A 55 21.01 13.64 6.25
N THR A 56 20.62 13.34 7.49
CA THR A 56 20.09 12.01 7.86
C THR A 56 18.65 11.80 7.38
N TYR A 57 17.93 12.89 7.10
CA TYR A 57 16.56 12.86 6.61
C TYR A 57 16.49 12.91 5.08
N ASN A 58 17.18 11.98 4.42
CA ASN A 58 17.19 11.92 2.97
C ASN A 58 15.86 11.38 2.40
N ARG A 59 15.50 11.83 1.18
CA ARG A 59 14.25 11.40 0.52
C ARG A 59 14.19 9.91 0.28
N VAL A 60 15.34 9.29 0.03
CA VAL A 60 15.43 7.85 -0.23
C VAL A 60 14.86 7.11 0.97
N THR A 61 15.50 7.20 2.14
CA THR A 61 15.11 6.48 3.37
C THR A 61 13.69 6.77 3.85
N TRP A 62 13.27 8.04 3.78
CA TRP A 62 12.04 8.47 4.46
C TRP A 62 10.81 8.55 3.56
N SER A 63 10.96 8.50 2.24
CA SER A 63 9.83 8.57 1.30
C SER A 63 9.80 7.40 0.32
N PHE A 64 10.93 7.10 -0.34
CA PHE A 64 10.96 6.04 -1.35
C PHE A 64 10.83 4.64 -0.74
N TRP A 65 11.48 4.39 0.39
CA TRP A 65 11.43 3.08 1.04
C TRP A 65 10.04 2.67 1.54
N PRO A 66 9.33 3.49 2.33
CA PRO A 66 7.96 3.16 2.73
C PRO A 66 7.04 2.93 1.53
N TRP A 67 7.21 3.72 0.47
CA TRP A 67 6.43 3.57 -0.76
C TRP A 67 6.75 2.26 -1.50
N ALA A 68 8.03 1.88 -1.59
CA ALA A 68 8.45 0.61 -2.19
C ALA A 68 7.89 -0.61 -1.43
N PHE A 69 7.96 -0.58 -0.09
CA PHE A 69 7.38 -1.61 0.78
C PHE A 69 5.87 -1.76 0.55
N MET A 70 5.17 -0.63 0.48
CA MET A 70 3.73 -0.58 0.23
C MET A 70 3.37 -1.10 -1.16
N MET A 71 4.12 -0.73 -2.20
CA MET A 71 3.89 -1.21 -3.57
C MET A 71 4.05 -2.73 -3.70
N LEU A 72 5.03 -3.31 -3.02
CA LEU A 72 5.21 -4.77 -3.02
C LEU A 72 4.01 -5.48 -2.39
N GLY A 73 3.49 -4.94 -1.30
CA GLY A 73 2.29 -5.46 -0.66
C GLY A 73 1.02 -5.31 -1.49
N GLY A 74 0.89 -4.19 -2.21
CA GLY A 74 -0.28 -3.78 -2.97
C GLY A 74 -1.01 -2.60 -2.30
N ALA A 75 -1.13 -1.47 -3.02
CA ALA A 75 -1.60 -0.21 -2.45
C ALA A 75 -3.08 -0.20 -1.98
N GLY A 76 -3.89 -1.16 -2.41
CA GLY A 76 -5.32 -1.24 -2.10
C GLY A 76 -5.70 -2.28 -1.03
N ASN A 77 -4.72 -2.96 -0.41
CA ASN A 77 -5.00 -3.98 0.60
C ASN A 77 -4.09 -3.82 1.82
N ASN A 78 -4.66 -3.44 2.96
CA ASN A 78 -3.92 -3.24 4.21
C ASN A 78 -3.12 -4.49 4.63
N MET A 79 -3.66 -5.69 4.40
CA MET A 79 -2.96 -6.94 4.73
C MET A 79 -1.79 -7.20 3.77
N GLY A 80 -1.97 -6.81 2.50
CA GLY A 80 -0.90 -6.83 1.51
C GLY A 80 0.25 -5.91 1.92
N ILE A 81 -0.05 -4.65 2.27
CA ILE A 81 0.94 -3.67 2.72
C ILE A 81 1.71 -4.20 3.94
N LEU A 82 1.02 -4.79 4.91
CA LEU A 82 1.66 -5.35 6.12
C LEU A 82 2.65 -6.47 5.76
N ILE A 83 2.23 -7.43 4.94
CA ILE A 83 3.06 -8.55 4.49
C ILE A 83 4.24 -8.03 3.66
N GLY A 84 4.00 -7.09 2.75
CA GLY A 84 5.05 -6.54 1.90
C GLY A 84 6.11 -5.78 2.68
N THR A 85 5.67 -4.98 3.66
CA THR A 85 6.58 -4.29 4.59
C THR A 85 7.36 -5.27 5.45
N PHE A 86 6.70 -6.32 5.95
CA PHE A 86 7.35 -7.34 6.76
C PHE A 86 8.44 -8.08 5.97
N ILE A 87 8.11 -8.61 4.79
CA ILE A 87 9.06 -9.33 3.93
C ILE A 87 10.29 -8.48 3.60
N PHE A 88 10.07 -7.23 3.20
CA PHE A 88 11.18 -6.34 2.86
C PHE A 88 12.03 -5.94 4.07
N SER A 89 11.39 -5.66 5.21
CA SER A 89 12.10 -5.32 6.44
C SER A 89 12.98 -6.50 6.89
N THR A 90 12.44 -7.72 6.86
CA THR A 90 13.19 -8.94 7.15
C THR A 90 14.32 -9.15 6.15
N LEU A 91 14.08 -8.98 4.85
CA LEU A 91 15.11 -9.12 3.82
C LEU A 91 16.26 -8.13 4.02
N ARG A 92 15.95 -6.85 4.28
CA ARG A 92 16.97 -5.82 4.56
C ARG A 92 17.74 -6.16 5.83
N SER A 93 17.05 -6.59 6.89
CA SER A 93 17.68 -7.00 8.14
C SER A 93 18.63 -8.18 7.93
N LEU A 94 18.27 -9.13 7.06
CA LEU A 94 19.11 -10.26 6.70
C LEU A 94 20.35 -9.81 5.91
N ILE A 95 20.19 -8.91 4.93
CA ILE A 95 21.32 -8.37 4.15
C ILE A 95 22.32 -7.66 5.07
N PHE A 96 21.85 -6.89 6.05
CA PHE A 96 22.75 -6.27 7.04
C PHE A 96 23.36 -7.27 8.02
N ALA A 97 22.62 -8.29 8.44
CA ALA A 97 23.15 -9.30 9.36
C ALA A 97 24.28 -10.13 8.72
N TYR A 98 24.15 -10.47 7.44
CA TYR A 98 25.16 -11.25 6.70
C TYR A 98 26.15 -10.38 5.92
N LYS A 99 26.19 -9.07 6.21
CA LYS A 99 27.05 -8.07 5.54
C LYS A 99 28.50 -8.54 5.40
N THR A 100 29.09 -9.02 6.49
CA THR A 100 30.49 -9.45 6.57
C THR A 100 30.77 -10.72 5.76
N ALA A 101 29.82 -11.66 5.73
CA ALA A 101 29.94 -12.89 4.95
C ALA A 101 29.79 -12.61 3.44
N LEU A 102 28.88 -11.71 3.08
CA LEU A 102 28.67 -11.30 1.70
C LEU A 102 29.85 -10.53 1.12
N GLU A 103 30.48 -9.63 1.89
CA GLU A 103 31.67 -8.89 1.45
C GLU A 103 32.85 -9.81 1.12
N THR A 104 32.90 -11.01 1.71
CA THR A 104 33.95 -12.01 1.47
C THR A 104 33.74 -12.78 0.15
N ILE A 105 32.48 -12.92 -0.30
CA ILE A 105 32.11 -13.70 -1.50
C ILE A 105 31.87 -12.78 -2.70
N ILE A 106 31.35 -11.58 -2.47
CA ILE A 106 30.96 -10.60 -3.49
C ILE A 106 31.63 -9.26 -3.10
N PRO A 107 32.54 -8.71 -3.92
CA PRO A 107 33.23 -7.44 -3.63
C PRO A 107 32.33 -6.23 -3.91
N ILE A 108 31.05 -6.28 -3.50
CA ILE A 108 30.08 -5.20 -3.64
C ILE A 108 29.75 -4.71 -2.24
N ASN A 109 29.84 -3.39 -2.05
CA ASN A 109 29.44 -2.78 -0.78
C ASN A 109 27.95 -3.10 -0.50
N PRO A 110 27.61 -3.63 0.67
CA PRO A 110 26.24 -4.08 0.96
C PRO A 110 25.18 -2.98 0.89
N ASN A 111 25.57 -1.72 1.11
CA ASN A 111 24.71 -0.56 0.87
C ASN A 111 24.24 -0.46 -0.60
N TRP A 112 25.13 -0.73 -1.56
CA TRP A 112 24.80 -0.68 -2.99
C TRP A 112 23.99 -1.90 -3.42
N LEU A 113 24.35 -3.08 -2.89
CA LEU A 113 23.62 -4.31 -3.14
C LEU A 113 22.15 -4.16 -2.77
N GLU A 114 21.88 -3.52 -1.64
CA GLU A 114 20.54 -3.26 -1.20
C GLU A 114 19.78 -2.31 -2.14
N TYR A 115 20.38 -1.18 -2.53
CA TYR A 115 19.76 -0.28 -3.51
C TYR A 115 19.42 -0.99 -4.84
N ILE A 116 20.34 -1.85 -5.32
CA ILE A 116 20.15 -2.65 -6.51
C ILE A 116 19.01 -3.65 -6.32
N LEU A 117 18.95 -4.35 -5.18
CA LEU A 117 17.91 -5.33 -4.87
C LEU A 117 16.53 -4.69 -4.83
N ILE A 118 16.36 -3.54 -4.19
CA ILE A 118 15.05 -2.85 -4.17
C ILE A 118 14.66 -2.41 -5.56
N GLY A 119 15.60 -1.80 -6.30
CA GLY A 119 15.35 -1.35 -7.67
C GLY A 119 14.88 -2.51 -8.53
N LEU A 120 15.56 -3.65 -8.44
CA LEU A 120 15.18 -4.89 -9.10
C LEU A 120 13.79 -5.37 -8.66
N ILE A 121 13.52 -5.40 -7.35
CA ILE A 121 12.23 -5.84 -6.82
C ILE A 121 11.08 -4.94 -7.30
N ILE A 122 11.25 -3.61 -7.27
CA ILE A 122 10.25 -2.66 -7.80
C ILE A 122 9.99 -2.93 -9.28
N VAL A 123 11.04 -3.10 -10.09
CA VAL A 123 10.91 -3.40 -11.52
C VAL A 123 10.20 -4.73 -11.74
N LEU A 124 10.55 -5.77 -11.00
CA LEU A 124 9.90 -7.08 -11.08
C LEU A 124 8.42 -7.00 -10.71
N ILE A 125 8.06 -6.25 -9.68
CA ILE A 125 6.65 -6.07 -9.29
C ILE A 125 5.88 -5.30 -10.36
N ALA A 126 6.43 -4.18 -10.83
CA ALA A 126 5.82 -3.39 -11.89
C ALA A 126 5.61 -4.24 -13.16
N MET A 127 6.53 -5.16 -13.46
CA MET A 127 6.47 -6.04 -14.62
C MET A 127 5.49 -7.21 -14.46
N PHE A 128 5.55 -7.94 -13.34
CA PHE A 128 4.80 -9.19 -13.19
C PHE A 128 3.45 -9.03 -12.48
N ARG A 129 3.33 -8.08 -11.54
CA ARG A 129 2.14 -7.93 -10.68
C ARG A 129 1.95 -6.46 -10.28
N PRO A 130 1.53 -5.56 -11.19
CA PRO A 130 1.33 -4.14 -10.89
C PRO A 130 0.28 -3.85 -9.81
N GLN A 131 -0.54 -4.85 -9.44
CA GLN A 131 -1.51 -4.77 -8.35
C GLN A 131 -0.93 -5.16 -6.97
N GLY A 132 0.34 -5.57 -6.89
CA GLY A 132 1.02 -6.07 -5.69
C GLY A 132 0.77 -7.55 -5.40
N MET A 133 1.31 -8.05 -4.28
CA MET A 133 1.17 -9.46 -3.87
C MET A 133 -0.27 -9.86 -3.53
N LEU A 134 -1.02 -8.94 -2.90
CA LEU A 134 -2.39 -9.16 -2.46
C LEU A 134 -3.29 -8.06 -3.04
N PRO A 135 -3.89 -8.27 -4.23
CA PRO A 135 -4.73 -7.26 -4.85
C PRO A 135 -5.94 -6.90 -3.97
N GLU A 136 -6.41 -5.68 -4.13
CA GLU A 136 -7.59 -5.17 -3.46
C GLU A 136 -8.81 -6.07 -3.76
N ARG A 137 -9.53 -6.51 -2.72
CA ARG A 137 -10.78 -7.24 -2.93
C ARG A 137 -11.78 -6.27 -3.59
N SER A 138 -12.21 -6.62 -4.79
CA SER A 138 -13.36 -5.98 -5.43
C SER A 138 -14.60 -6.29 -4.56
N GLU A 139 -15.04 -5.29 -3.80
CA GLU A 139 -16.31 -5.35 -3.11
C GLU A 139 -17.39 -5.17 -4.17
N LEU A 140 -17.85 -6.27 -4.76
CA LEU A 140 -19.07 -6.24 -5.57
C LEU A 140 -20.19 -5.66 -4.70
N PRO A 141 -21.03 -4.76 -5.24
CA PRO A 141 -22.11 -4.11 -4.47
C PRO A 141 -23.12 -5.11 -3.90
N MET A 142 -23.18 -6.32 -4.47
CA MET A 142 -23.98 -7.45 -3.99
C MET A 142 -23.16 -8.75 -4.04
N ARG A 143 -23.47 -9.68 -3.13
CA ARG A 143 -22.90 -11.05 -3.12
C ARG A 143 -23.20 -11.71 -4.47
N ARG A 144 -22.22 -12.42 -5.06
CA ARG A 144 -22.36 -13.01 -6.41
C ARG A 144 -23.62 -13.86 -6.56
N GLU A 145 -23.95 -14.64 -5.55
CA GLU A 145 -25.17 -15.46 -5.45
C GLU A 145 -26.46 -14.63 -5.68
N ARG A 146 -26.58 -13.45 -5.06
CA ARG A 146 -27.76 -12.58 -5.19
C ARG A 146 -27.83 -11.88 -6.56
N ILE A 147 -26.68 -11.65 -7.20
CA ILE A 147 -26.65 -11.11 -8.58
C ILE A 147 -27.19 -12.15 -9.55
N GLU A 148 -26.82 -13.42 -9.38
CA GLU A 148 -27.35 -14.51 -10.19
C GLU A 148 -28.84 -14.73 -9.96
N GLU A 149 -29.31 -14.70 -8.70
CA GLU A 149 -30.75 -14.77 -8.39
C GLU A 149 -31.55 -13.64 -9.05
N LEU A 150 -31.09 -12.39 -8.97
CA LEU A 150 -31.77 -11.24 -9.58
C LEU A 150 -31.76 -11.34 -11.10
N ARG A 151 -30.65 -11.78 -11.68
CA ARG A 151 -30.54 -11.98 -13.13
C ARG A 151 -31.50 -13.04 -13.63
N LEU A 152 -31.64 -14.15 -12.90
CA LEU A 152 -32.59 -15.22 -13.21
C LEU A 152 -34.04 -14.73 -13.10
N LYS A 153 -34.39 -14.02 -12.02
CA LYS A 153 -35.72 -13.42 -11.84
C LYS A 153 -36.09 -12.43 -12.95
N ILE A 154 -35.16 -11.60 -13.40
CA ILE A 154 -35.40 -10.66 -14.50
C ILE A 154 -35.63 -11.42 -15.82
N ILE A 155 -34.85 -12.47 -16.09
CA ILE A 155 -35.02 -13.30 -17.29
C ILE A 155 -36.37 -14.04 -17.26
N GLU A 156 -36.79 -14.52 -16.10
CA GLU A 156 -38.07 -15.20 -15.91
C GLU A 156 -39.25 -14.22 -16.12
N ASN A 157 -39.21 -13.03 -15.53
CA ASN A 157 -40.22 -11.99 -15.76
C ASN A 157 -40.31 -11.55 -17.23
N LEU A 158 -39.18 -11.43 -17.93
CA LEU A 158 -39.15 -11.12 -19.37
C LEU A 158 -39.70 -12.26 -20.25
N ARG A 159 -39.78 -13.48 -19.71
CA ARG A 159 -40.36 -14.64 -20.38
C ARG A 159 -41.87 -14.74 -20.15
N GLU A 160 -42.36 -14.31 -18.99
CA GLU A 160 -43.80 -14.25 -18.69
C GLU A 160 -44.52 -13.07 -19.35
N GLU A 161 -43.81 -11.97 -19.68
CA GLU A 161 -44.36 -10.82 -20.43
C GLU A 161 -44.50 -11.05 -21.95
N LYS A 162 -44.03 -12.19 -22.48
CA LYS A 162 -44.12 -12.56 -23.90
C LYS A 162 -45.13 -13.68 -24.15
#